data_AF-A0A3R6PPC3-F1
#
_entry.id   AF-A0A3R6PPC3-F1
#
_cell.length_a   1.000
_cell.length_b   1.000
_cell.length_c   1.000
_cell.angle_alpha   90.00
_cell.angle_beta   90.00
_cell.angle_gamma   90.00
#
_symmetry.space_group_name_H-M   'P 1'
#
loop_
_entity.id
_entity.type
_entity.pdbx_description
1 polymer ?
#
loop_
_entity_poly.entity_id
_entity_poly.type
_entity_poly.pdbx_seq_one_letter_code
_entity_poly.pdbx_strand_id
1 'polypeptide(L)'
;MSRFYNNCVDEASLTTLCPICLDSFQGAKGVRVRRADPKQKIKDVCTYCQIRYGFDYYVQPDKNAGQYVKRGHFDDESECA
;
A
#
# COMPACT_ATOMS: atom_id res chain seq x y z
N MET A 1 -24.71 -1.02 -1.88
CA MET A 1 -23.66 -0.90 -2.92
C MET A 1 -22.33 -0.59 -2.25
N SER A 2 -21.28 -1.39 -2.47
CA SER A 2 -19.92 -0.93 -2.83
C SER A 2 -18.89 -2.06 -2.72
N ARG A 3 -18.59 -2.61 -3.90
CA ARG A 3 -17.32 -3.20 -4.35
C ARG A 3 -16.72 -4.33 -3.51
N PHE A 4 -17.16 -5.53 -3.89
CA PHE A 4 -16.33 -6.72 -3.92
C PHE A 4 -14.92 -6.40 -4.44
N TYR A 5 -13.91 -6.49 -3.57
CA TYR A 5 -12.52 -6.69 -4.00
C TYR A 5 -12.21 -8.18 -4.01
N ASN A 6 -12.99 -8.94 -4.76
CA ASN A 6 -12.60 -10.26 -5.20
C ASN A 6 -12.30 -10.14 -6.69
N ASN A 7 -11.07 -9.79 -7.04
CA ASN A 7 -10.50 -10.31 -8.26
C ASN A 7 -8.97 -10.25 -8.22
N CYS A 8 -8.37 -11.42 -8.37
CA CYS A 8 -6.99 -11.69 -8.72
C CYS A 8 -6.41 -10.68 -9.73
N VAL A 9 -5.71 -9.69 -9.20
CA VAL A 9 -4.74 -8.88 -9.91
C VAL A 9 -3.51 -8.94 -9.02
N ASP A 10 -2.36 -9.34 -9.54
CA ASP A 10 -1.03 -9.04 -8.98
C ASP A 10 -1.11 -7.85 -7.98
N GLU A 11 -1.11 -8.15 -6.68
CA GLU A 11 -1.74 -7.35 -5.59
C GLU A 11 -0.98 -6.05 -5.30
N ALA A 12 -0.90 -5.17 -6.28
CA ALA A 12 -0.25 -3.88 -6.17
C ALA A 12 -1.20 -2.90 -5.48
N SER A 13 -0.96 -2.67 -4.19
CA SER A 13 -1.67 -1.62 -3.45
C SER A 13 -1.18 -0.25 -3.93
N LEU A 14 -2.09 0.57 -4.48
CA LEU A 14 -1.78 1.95 -4.81
C LEU A 14 -1.68 2.75 -3.51
N THR A 15 -0.55 3.39 -3.26
CA THR A 15 -0.32 4.15 -2.03
C THR A 15 0.50 5.39 -2.28
N THR A 16 0.09 6.51 -1.67
CA THR A 16 0.81 7.78 -1.75
C THR A 16 1.97 7.79 -0.77
N LEU A 17 3.20 7.83 -1.30
CA LEU A 17 4.43 7.79 -0.49
C LEU A 17 5.24 9.07 -0.64
N CYS A 18 5.62 9.66 0.49
CA CYS A 18 6.67 10.67 0.54
C CYS A 18 8.06 10.04 0.31
N PRO A 19 9.09 10.80 -0.09
CA PRO A 19 10.42 10.24 -0.38
C PRO A 19 11.04 9.46 0.79
N ILE A 20 10.73 9.83 2.04
CA ILE A 20 11.25 9.14 3.23
C ILE A 20 10.55 7.79 3.44
N CYS A 21 9.22 7.75 3.29
CA CYS A 21 8.49 6.48 3.39
C CYS A 21 8.84 5.56 2.22
N LEU A 22 8.99 6.13 1.01
CA LEU A 22 9.41 5.38 -0.17
C LEU A 22 10.76 4.70 0.02
N ASP A 23 11.74 5.38 0.63
CA ASP A 23 13.05 4.82 0.94
C ASP A 23 12.92 3.59 1.86
N SER A 24 12.08 3.70 2.90
CA SER A 24 11.77 2.57 3.80
C SER A 24 11.14 1.38 3.07
N PHE A 25 10.23 1.63 2.11
CA PHE A 25 9.63 0.56 1.30
C PHE A 25 10.60 -0.06 0.30
N GLN A 26 11.52 0.72 -0.28
CA GLN A 26 12.56 0.19 -1.17
C GLN A 26 13.61 -0.64 -0.41
N GLY A 27 13.89 -0.28 0.85
CA GLY A 27 14.76 -1.06 1.73
C GLY A 27 14.12 -2.33 2.30
N ALA A 28 12.79 -2.45 2.26
CA ALA A 28 12.08 -3.62 2.75
C ALA A 28 12.27 -4.82 1.81
N LYS A 29 12.82 -5.92 2.34
CA LYS A 29 12.98 -7.16 1.58
C LYS A 29 11.59 -7.77 1.34
N GLY A 30 11.20 -7.87 0.07
CA GLY A 30 9.95 -8.53 -0.30
C GLY A 30 8.81 -7.61 -0.72
N VAL A 31 9.10 -6.34 -0.95
CA VAL A 31 8.16 -5.39 -1.53
C VAL A 31 8.83 -4.71 -2.72
N ARG A 32 8.09 -4.60 -3.82
CA ARG A 32 8.50 -3.90 -5.03
C ARG A 32 7.65 -2.65 -5.16
N VAL A 33 8.30 -1.51 -5.29
CA VAL A 33 7.62 -0.21 -5.44
C VAL A 33 7.86 0.33 -6.83
N ARG A 34 6.79 0.74 -7.50
CA ARG A 34 6.84 1.38 -8.83
C ARG A 34 6.01 2.64 -8.84
N ARG A 35 6.51 3.72 -9.45
CA ARG A 35 5.73 4.96 -9.60
C ARG A 35 4.49 4.70 -10.48
N ALA A 36 3.32 5.11 -10.01
CA ALA A 36 2.06 4.95 -10.74
C ALA A 36 2.03 5.85 -11.98
N ASP A 37 2.24 7.15 -11.77
CA ASP A 37 2.24 8.15 -12.84
C ASP A 37 3.55 8.94 -12.89
N PRO A 38 4.45 8.70 -13.88
CA PRO A 38 5.67 9.48 -14.04
C PRO A 38 5.40 10.94 -14.44
N LYS A 39 4.21 11.25 -14.97
CA LYS A 39 3.81 12.59 -15.41
C LYS A 39 3.11 13.41 -14.33
N GLN A 40 2.82 12.82 -13.17
CA GLN A 40 2.13 13.49 -12.07
C GLN A 40 3.01 14.65 -11.55
N LYS A 41 2.48 15.87 -11.64
CA LYS A 41 3.12 17.11 -11.14
C LYS A 41 2.61 17.51 -9.76
N ILE A 42 1.35 17.18 -9.48
CA ILE A 42 0.68 17.47 -8.22
C ILE A 42 1.13 16.42 -7.21
N LYS A 43 1.50 16.87 -6.01
CA LYS A 43 1.90 15.98 -4.93
C LYS A 43 0.75 15.86 -3.94
N ASP A 44 0.48 14.64 -3.51
CA ASP A 44 -0.57 14.33 -2.53
C ASP A 44 0.03 14.05 -1.16
N VAL A 45 -0.79 14.13 -0.12
CA VAL A 45 -0.33 13.88 1.25
C VAL A 45 0.00 12.38 1.41
N CYS A 46 1.13 12.07 2.03
CA CYS A 46 1.56 10.69 2.27
C CYS A 46 0.54 9.95 3.14
N THR A 47 0.09 8.77 2.72
CA THR A 47 -0.90 7.99 3.46
C THR A 47 -0.37 7.50 4.81
N TYR A 48 0.95 7.25 4.92
CA TYR A 48 1.57 6.72 6.14
C TYR A 48 1.90 7.80 7.16
N CYS A 49 2.69 8.80 6.77
CA CYS A 49 3.12 9.83 7.72
C CYS A 49 2.18 11.02 7.81
N GLN A 50 1.28 11.21 6.83
CA GLN A 50 0.30 12.31 6.74
C GLN A 50 0.85 13.74 6.91
N ILE A 51 2.18 13.92 6.93
CA ILE A 51 2.86 15.20 7.18
C ILE A 51 3.53 15.74 5.90
N ARG A 52 4.00 14.83 5.03
CA ARG A 52 4.81 15.18 3.86
C ARG A 52 4.06 14.87 2.58
N TYR A 53 4.28 15.70 1.57
CA TYR A 53 3.75 15.48 0.23
C TYR A 53 4.60 14.47 -0.56
N GLY A 54 3.94 13.66 -1.37
CA GLY A 54 4.49 12.52 -2.10
C GLY A 54 3.79 12.28 -3.43
N PHE A 55 4.03 11.11 -4.00
CA PHE A 55 3.41 10.65 -5.24
C PHE A 55 2.78 9.29 -5.02
N ASP A 56 1.95 8.86 -5.95
CA ASP A 56 1.35 7.54 -5.92
C ASP A 56 2.31 6.49 -6.47
N TYR A 57 2.42 5.40 -5.70
CA TYR A 57 3.22 4.24 -6.05
C TYR A 57 2.38 2.97 -5.96
N TYR A 58 2.62 2.07 -6.90
CA TYR A 58 2.19 0.69 -6.83
C TYR A 58 3.15 -0.08 -5.93
N VAL A 59 2.63 -0.57 -4.81
CA VAL A 59 3.35 -1.38 -3.84
C VAL A 59 2.94 -2.83 -4.02
N GLN A 60 3.82 -3.64 -4.60
CA GLN A 60 3.58 -5.04 -4.90
C GLN A 60 4.38 -5.93 -3.95
N PRO A 61 3.74 -6.82 -3.17
CA PRO A 61 4.47 -7.82 -2.40
C PRO A 61 5.14 -8.82 -3.36
N ASP A 62 6.38 -9.20 -3.07
CA ASP A 62 7.04 -10.26 -3.80
C ASP A 62 6.40 -11.60 -3.43
N LYS A 63 6.12 -12.43 -4.43
CA LYS A 63 5.50 -13.76 -4.27
C LYS A 63 6.31 -14.74 -3.40
N ASN A 64 7.62 -14.51 -3.23
CA ASN A 64 8.45 -15.26 -2.29
C ASN A 64 8.58 -14.58 -0.92
N ALA A 65 8.15 -13.33 -0.80
CA ALA A 65 8.03 -12.64 0.47
C ALA A 65 6.68 -12.96 1.09
N GLY A 66 6.58 -14.20 1.58
CA GLY A 66 5.45 -14.62 2.39
C GLY A 66 5.13 -13.58 3.47
N GLN A 67 3.84 -13.24 3.57
CA GLN A 67 3.25 -12.55 4.72
C GLN A 67 3.65 -11.08 4.95
N TYR A 68 3.29 -10.17 4.04
CA TYR A 68 2.97 -8.78 4.46
C TYR A 68 1.48 -8.57 4.77
N VAL A 69 0.65 -9.58 4.50
CA VAL A 69 -0.73 -9.67 5.02
C VAL A 69 -0.72 -10.35 6.38
N LYS A 70 -0.66 -9.54 7.44
CA LYS A 70 -1.44 -9.70 8.69
C LYS A 70 -0.95 -8.71 9.76
N ARG A 71 -1.39 -7.46 9.65
CA ARG A 71 -1.73 -6.68 10.85
C ARG A 71 -3.11 -6.10 10.64
N GLY A 72 -4.06 -6.91 11.06
CA GLY A 72 -5.50 -6.68 10.97
C GLY A 72 -6.28 -7.93 11.34
N HIS A 73 -5.73 -8.80 12.20
CA HIS A 73 -6.59 -9.54 13.12
C HIS A 73 -6.97 -8.50 14.17
N PHE A 74 -8.02 -7.76 13.89
CA PHE A 74 -8.73 -7.05 14.94
C PHE A 74 -9.69 -8.11 15.45
N ASP A 75 -9.38 -8.67 16.62
CA ASP A 75 -10.33 -9.45 17.41
C ASP A 75 -11.54 -8.54 17.68
N ASP A 76 -12.49 -8.47 16.75
CA ASP A 76 -13.82 -7.90 17.01
C ASP A 76 -14.79 -9.06 16.98
N GLU A 77 -14.81 -9.73 18.13
CA GLU A 77 -15.98 -10.39 18.65
C GLU A 77 -17.15 -9.40 18.59
N SER A 78 -17.94 -9.49 17.53
CA SER A 78 -19.30 -9.01 17.53
C SER A 78 -20.17 -10.08 16.89
N GLU A 79 -20.52 -11.06 17.72
CA GLU A 79 -21.71 -11.86 17.52
C GLU A 79 -22.90 -10.90 17.38
N CYS A 80 -23.51 -10.85 16.20
CA CYS A 80 -24.89 -10.42 16.07
C CYS A 80 -25.79 -11.65 16.09
N ALA A 81 -26.32 -11.96 17.27
CA ALA A 81 -27.55 -12.70 17.46
C ALA A 81 -28.43 -11.93 18.45
#